data_AF-A0A5C5V138-F1
#
_entry.id   AF-A0A5C5V138-F1
#
_cell.length_a   1.000
_cell.length_b   1.000
_cell.length_c   1.000
_cell.angle_alpha   90.00
_cell.angle_beta   90.00
_cell.angle_gamma   90.00
#
_symmetry.space_group_name_H-M   'P 1'
#
loop_
_entity.id
_entity.type
_entity.pdbx_description
1 polymer ?
#
loop_
_entity_poly.entity_id
_entity_poly.type
_entity_poly.pdbx_seq_one_letter_code
_entity_poly.pdbx_strand_id
1 'polypeptide(L)' 'MHEITAVSDAAANKGAFYAQLQQNVAAILTGERDWIANTANCAAVLYHALDKINWAGFYFS' A
#
# COMPACT_ATOMS: atom_id res chain seq x y z
N MET A 1 10.69 -35.39 -15.76
CA MET A 1 9.32 -35.09 -15.28
C MET A 1 9.41 -34.90 -13.77
N HIS A 2 9.41 -33.65 -13.31
CA HIS A 2 8.97 -33.22 -11.98
C HIS A 2 8.56 -31.75 -12.14
N GLU A 3 7.31 -31.47 -11.78
CA GLU A 3 6.62 -30.20 -11.98
C GLU A 3 7.18 -29.12 -11.05
N ILE A 4 7.39 -27.92 -11.57
CA ILE A 4 7.72 -26.74 -10.78
C ILE A 4 6.41 -26.21 -10.21
N THR A 5 6.24 -26.33 -8.89
CA THR A 5 5.08 -25.84 -8.13
C THR A 5 5.07 -24.30 -8.10
N ALA A 6 4.61 -23.66 -9.17
CA ALA A 6 4.51 -22.19 -9.28
C ALA A 6 3.24 -21.61 -8.61
N VAL A 7 2.92 -22.03 -7.38
CA VAL A 7 1.68 -21.59 -6.70
C VAL A 7 1.95 -20.79 -5.41
N SER A 8 3.19 -20.73 -4.89
CA SER A 8 3.53 -19.97 -3.67
C SER A 8 4.01 -18.53 -3.88
N ASP A 9 4.42 -18.16 -5.10
CA ASP A 9 5.16 -16.90 -5.32
C ASP A 9 4.25 -15.67 -5.42
N ALA A 10 3.03 -15.81 -5.96
CA ALA A 10 2.11 -14.69 -6.12
C ALA A 10 1.56 -14.18 -4.77
N ALA A 11 1.22 -15.09 -3.85
CA ALA A 11 0.76 -14.73 -2.51
C ALA A 11 1.89 -14.13 -1.67
N ALA A 12 3.11 -14.69 -1.74
CA ALA A 12 4.29 -14.14 -1.10
C ALA A 12 4.65 -12.75 -1.64
N ASN A 13 4.59 -12.54 -2.97
CA ASN A 13 4.81 -11.25 -3.61
C ASN A 13 3.77 -10.21 -3.20
N LYS A 14 2.50 -10.62 -3.07
CA LYS A 14 1.43 -9.73 -2.58
C LYS A 14 1.65 -9.33 -1.13
N GLY A 15 2.05 -10.27 -0.27
CA GLY A 15 2.40 -9.98 1.13
C GLY A 15 3.59 -9.01 1.25
N ALA A 16 4.67 -9.26 0.50
CA ALA A 16 5.84 -8.40 0.46
C ALA A 16 5.50 -6.98 -0.05
N PHE A 17 4.65 -6.89 -1.08
CA PHE A 17 4.16 -5.61 -1.59
C PHE A 17 3.43 -4.80 -0.51
N TYR A 18 2.46 -5.40 0.19
CA TYR A 18 1.73 -4.67 1.24
C TYR A 18 2.62 -4.33 2.45
N ALA A 19 3.60 -5.17 2.79
CA ALA A 19 4.57 -4.85 3.83
C ALA A 19 5.39 -3.61 3.46
N GLN A 20 5.86 -3.51 2.21
CA GLN A 20 6.57 -2.32 1.72
C GLN A 20 5.64 -1.10 1.67
N LEU A 21 4.41 -1.27 1.21
CA LEU A 21 3.42 -0.19 1.16
C LEU A 21 3.14 0.38 2.55
N GLN A 22 2.99 -0.48 3.56
CA GLN A 22 2.80 -0.07 4.95
C GLN A 22 4.01 0.72 5.48
N GLN A 23 5.24 0.29 5.17
CA GLN A 23 6.45 1.02 5.56
C GLN A 23 6.51 2.42 4.94
N ASN A 24 6.16 2.53 3.64
CA ASN A 24 6.13 3.81 2.95
C ASN A 24 5.10 4.77 3.56
N VAL A 25 3.91 4.27 3.88
CA VAL A 25 2.88 5.05 4.59
C VAL A 25 3.39 5.47 5.97
N ALA A 26 3.95 4.56 6.77
CA ALA A 26 4.46 4.91 8.10
C ALA A 26 5.54 6.00 8.05
N ALA A 27 6.45 5.93 7.07
CA ALA A 27 7.52 6.91 6.89
C ALA A 27 6.97 8.32 6.60
N ILE A 28 5.98 8.45 5.71
CA ILE A 28 5.43 9.76 5.33
C ILE A 28 4.55 10.39 6.42
N LEU A 29 3.95 9.58 7.30
CA LEU A 29 3.12 10.07 8.40
C LEU A 29 3.93 10.42 9.66
N THR A 30 5.21 10.00 9.73
CA THR A 30 6.02 10.18 10.93
C THR A 30 6.23 11.66 11.24
N GLY A 31 5.80 12.09 12.42
CA GLY A 31 5.98 13.45 12.94
C GLY A 31 4.89 14.44 12.53
N GLU A 32 3.99 14.08 11.61
CA GLU A 32 2.86 14.92 11.20
C GLU A 32 1.68 14.75 12.16
N ARG A 33 1.14 15.87 12.65
CA ARG A 33 0.05 15.90 13.64
C ARG A 33 -1.29 16.27 13.02
N ASP A 34 -1.29 16.91 11.86
CA ASP A 34 -2.50 17.25 11.13
C ASP A 34 -3.09 15.99 10.49
N TRP A 35 -4.32 15.66 10.87
CA TRP A 35 -5.00 14.45 10.41
C TRP A 35 -5.46 14.56 8.94
N ILE A 36 -5.75 15.77 8.45
CA ILE A 36 -6.06 16.01 7.04
C ILE A 36 -4.80 15.83 6.21
N ALA A 37 -3.66 16.38 6.66
CA ALA A 37 -2.37 16.17 5.98
C ALA A 37 -1.98 14.69 5.94
N ASN A 38 -2.12 13.98 7.06
CA ASN A 38 -1.85 12.55 7.15
C ASN A 38 -2.73 11.71 6.21
N THR A 39 -4.03 12.01 6.16
CA THR A 39 -4.95 11.28 5.28
C THR A 39 -4.72 11.61 3.80
N ALA A 40 -4.39 12.86 3.46
CA ALA A 40 -3.99 13.24 2.11
C ALA A 40 -2.69 12.55 1.67
N ASN A 41 -1.66 12.54 2.53
CA ASN A 41 -0.38 11.88 2.26
C ASN A 41 -0.55 10.36 2.08
N CYS A 42 -1.36 9.73 2.94
CA CYS A 42 -1.69 8.31 2.82
C CYS A 42 -2.42 8.01 1.50
N ALA A 43 -3.43 8.82 1.13
CA ALA A 43 -4.16 8.66 -0.13
C ALA A 43 -3.24 8.78 -1.36
N ALA A 44 -2.28 9.70 -1.34
CA ALA A 44 -1.29 9.85 -2.41
C ALA A 44 -0.41 8.60 -2.55
N VAL A 45 0.11 8.06 -1.45
CA VAL A 45 0.92 6.83 -1.46
C VAL A 45 0.10 5.65 -2.01
N LEU A 46 -1.16 5.50 -1.59
CA LEU A 46 -2.04 4.44 -2.09
C LEU A 46 -2.35 4.59 -3.58
N TYR A 47 -2.66 5.80 -4.03
CA TYR A 47 -2.95 6.09 -5.45
C TYR A 47 -1.79 5.72 -6.37
N HIS A 48 -0.56 5.99 -5.95
CA HIS A 48 0.63 5.70 -6.75
C HIS A 48 1.11 4.25 -6.65
N ALA A 49 0.81 3.55 -5.56
CA ALA A 49 1.30 2.18 -5.35
C ALA A 49 0.35 1.10 -5.87
N LEU A 50 -0.96 1.34 -5.84
CA LEU A 50 -1.95 0.33 -6.24
C LEU A 50 -2.23 0.41 -7.74
N ASP A 51 -2.11 -0.72 -8.41
CA ASP A 51 -2.53 -0.83 -9.81
C ASP A 51 -4.06 -0.90 -9.94
N LYS A 52 -4.57 -0.42 -11.08
CA LYS A 52 -5.99 -0.56 -11.49
C LYS A 52 -7.00 0.10 -10.55
N ILE A 53 -6.63 1.21 -9.92
CA ILE A 53 -7.57 2.07 -9.19
C ILE A 53 -7.74 3.40 -9.93
N ASN A 54 -8.91 4.00 -9.80
CA ASN A 54 -9.21 5.31 -10.41
C ASN A 54 -9.11 6.46 -9.40
N TRP A 55 -9.09 6.16 -8.11
CA TRP A 55 -9.06 7.14 -7.03
C TRP A 55 -8.67 6.48 -5.69
N ALA A 56 -8.04 7.24 -4.80
CA ALA A 56 -7.82 6.89 -3.40
C ALA A 56 -8.05 8.11 -2.50
N GLY A 57 -8.67 7.90 -1.34
CA GLY A 57 -8.95 8.95 -0.36
C GLY A 57 -9.82 8.44 0.78
N PHE A 58 -10.18 9.37 1.68
CA PHE A 58 -10.92 9.07 2.90
C PHE A 58 -12.21 9.89 2.94
N TYR A 59 -13.30 9.25 3.35
CA TYR A 59 -14.54 9.93 3.71
C TYR A 59 -14.62 10.05 5.23
N PHE A 60 -14.99 11.22 5.72
CA PHE A 60 -15.14 11.50 7.15
C PHE A 60 -16.60 11.77 7.48
N SER A 61 -17.01 11.47 8.72
CA SER A 61 -18.35 11.68 9.27
C SER A 61 -18.35 12.73 10.35
#